data_AF-A0A358XKT6-F1
#
_entry.id   AF-A0A358XKT6-F1
#
_cell.length_a   1.000
_cell.length_b   1.000
_cell.length_c   1.000
_cell.angle_alpha   90.00
_cell.angle_beta   90.00
_cell.angle_gamma   90.00
#
_symmetry.space_group_name_H-M   'P 1'
#
loop_
_entity.id
_entity.type
_entity.pdbx_description
1 polymer ?
#
loop_
_entity_poly.entity_id
_entity_poly.type
_entity_poly.pdbx_seq_one_letter_code
_entity_poly.pdbx_strand_id
1 'polypeptide(L)'
;MLFPKLLFIGLSGVTSLSVHGQQAGSVKRIYISTKGSDRNQGTMASPYATAEAALRSVEKQKQGKNTPGIEIIFMAGTYQLDKPIELSA
;
A
#
# COMPACT_ATOMS: atom_id res chain seq x y z
N MET A 1 -34.57 26.05 -60.36
CA MET A 1 -34.51 25.14 -59.20
C MET A 1 -33.06 24.73 -59.04
N LEU A 2 -32.37 25.24 -58.01
CA LEU A 2 -30.93 25.04 -57.77
C LEU A 2 -30.74 24.87 -56.25
N PHE A 3 -30.16 23.74 -55.85
CA PHE A 3 -30.11 23.21 -54.47
C PHE A 3 -29.31 24.08 -53.49
N PRO A 4 -29.68 24.10 -52.20
CA PRO A 4 -28.70 24.27 -51.13
C PRO A 4 -28.74 23.07 -50.19
N LYS A 5 -27.63 22.32 -50.08
CA LYS A 5 -27.49 21.31 -49.02
C LYS A 5 -26.01 21.18 -48.65
N LEU A 6 -25.59 21.97 -47.67
CA LEU A 6 -25.41 21.58 -46.27
C LEU A 6 -24.06 20.88 -46.06
N LEU A 7 -23.09 21.70 -45.69
CA LEU A 7 -21.72 21.32 -45.38
C LEU A 7 -21.73 20.65 -43.99
N PHE A 8 -21.57 19.33 -43.96
CA PHE A 8 -21.41 18.57 -42.71
C PHE A 8 -19.98 18.76 -42.19
N ILE A 9 -19.80 19.70 -41.25
CA ILE A 9 -18.62 19.73 -40.39
C ILE A 9 -18.91 18.79 -39.22
N GLY A 10 -18.65 17.50 -39.43
CA GLY A 10 -18.75 16.48 -38.39
C GLY A 10 -17.57 16.61 -37.43
N LEU A 11 -17.72 17.41 -36.38
CA LEU A 11 -16.81 17.41 -35.23
C LEU A 11 -17.06 16.13 -34.42
N SER A 12 -16.28 15.09 -34.66
CA SER A 12 -16.26 13.87 -33.86
C SER A 12 -15.59 14.15 -32.51
N GLY A 13 -16.34 14.76 -31.58
CA GLY A 13 -15.97 14.87 -30.18
C GLY A 13 -16.04 13.50 -29.52
N VAL A 14 -14.90 12.80 -29.45
CA VAL A 14 -14.77 11.58 -28.63
C VAL A 14 -14.79 12.01 -27.17
N THR A 15 -15.90 11.78 -26.49
CA THR A 15 -16.00 11.98 -25.04
C THR A 15 -15.31 10.81 -24.35
N SER A 16 -14.03 10.99 -24.01
CA SER A 16 -13.30 10.06 -23.18
C SER A 16 -13.87 10.09 -21.76
N LEU A 17 -14.64 9.07 -21.39
CA LEU A 17 -15.05 8.81 -20.01
C LEU A 17 -13.83 8.36 -19.20
N SER A 18 -13.19 9.28 -18.49
CA SER A 18 -12.13 8.95 -17.53
C SER A 18 -12.75 8.38 -16.25
N VAL A 19 -12.83 7.06 -16.15
CA VAL A 19 -13.13 6.38 -14.87
C VAL A 19 -11.94 6.61 -13.93
N HIS A 20 -12.09 7.57 -13.01
CA HIS A 20 -11.18 7.72 -11.89
C HIS A 20 -11.52 6.64 -10.85
N GLY A 21 -10.95 5.45 -11.02
CA GLY A 21 -10.94 4.46 -9.94
C GLY A 21 -10.27 5.10 -8.72
N GLN A 22 -10.98 5.18 -7.60
CA GLN A 22 -10.37 5.65 -6.36
C GLN A 22 -9.26 4.67 -5.99
N GLN A 23 -8.01 5.09 -6.16
CA GLN A 23 -6.83 4.35 -5.75
C GLN A 23 -6.96 4.14 -4.24
N ALA A 24 -7.33 2.93 -3.80
CA ALA A 24 -7.20 2.55 -2.41
C ALA A 24 -5.75 2.87 -1.99
N GLY A 25 -5.58 3.73 -0.98
CA GLY A 25 -4.26 4.19 -0.55
C GLY A 25 -3.31 3.00 -0.42
N SER A 26 -2.09 3.13 -0.94
CA SER A 26 -1.12 2.04 -0.84
C SER A 26 -0.88 1.77 0.65
N VAL A 27 -1.08 0.52 1.07
CA VAL A 27 -0.78 0.06 2.43
C VAL A 27 0.46 -0.81 2.37
N LYS A 28 1.48 -0.46 3.16
CA LYS A 28 2.69 -1.26 3.30
C LYS A 28 2.46 -2.32 4.36
N ARG A 29 2.61 -3.59 3.97
CA ARG A 29 2.52 -4.73 4.88
C ARG A 29 3.92 -5.15 5.34
N ILE A 30 4.05 -5.35 6.64
CA ILE A 30 5.24 -5.88 7.31
C ILE A 30 4.84 -7.17 8.03
N TYR A 31 5.60 -8.24 7.83
CA TYR A 31 5.26 -9.57 8.33
C TYR A 31 6.20 -10.00 9.44
N ILE A 32 5.62 -10.65 10.45
CA ILE A 32 6.32 -11.27 11.57
C ILE A 32 5.97 -12.75 11.58
N SER A 33 6.94 -13.64 11.78
CA SER A 33 6.76 -15.09 11.87
C SER A 33 7.57 -15.66 13.01
N THR A 34 7.03 -16.68 13.69
CA THR A 34 7.76 -17.46 14.69
C THR A 34 8.99 -18.18 14.11
N LYS A 35 9.06 -18.34 12.78
CA LYS A 35 10.22 -18.88 12.04
C LYS A 35 11.02 -17.81 11.30
N GLY A 36 10.73 -16.53 11.55
CA GLY A 36 11.39 -15.39 10.92
C GLY A 36 12.77 -15.11 11.48
N SER A 37 13.34 -13.98 11.08
CA SER A 37 14.60 -13.46 11.61
C SER A 37 14.59 -11.94 11.63
N ASP A 38 15.10 -11.33 12.69
CA ASP A 38 15.16 -9.87 12.81
C ASP A 38 16.16 -9.21 11.86
N ARG A 39 16.95 -10.02 11.15
CA ARG A 39 17.83 -9.58 10.05
C ARG A 39 17.10 -9.51 8.70
N ASN A 40 15.87 -10.01 8.62
CA ASN A 40 15.10 -10.03 7.39
C ASN A 40 14.55 -8.64 7.02
N GLN A 41 13.87 -8.55 5.88
CA GLN A 41 13.29 -7.29 5.38
C GLN A 41 11.82 -7.08 5.79
N GLY A 42 11.22 -8.03 6.52
CA GLY A 42 9.81 -7.95 6.94
C GLY A 42 8.81 -8.18 5.80
N THR A 43 9.21 -8.86 4.72
CA THR A 43 8.30 -9.26 3.64
C THR A 43 7.64 -10.60 3.97
N MET A 44 6.57 -10.96 3.25
CA MET A 44 5.91 -12.27 3.46
C MET A 44 6.88 -13.45 3.27
N ALA A 45 7.80 -13.35 2.30
CA ALA A 45 8.81 -14.39 2.03
C ALA A 45 9.99 -14.36 3.01
N SER A 46 10.25 -13.21 3.65
CA SER A 46 11.35 -13.00 4.58
C SER A 46 10.86 -12.15 5.77
N PRO A 47 10.08 -12.75 6.68
CA PRO A 47 9.44 -12.04 7.78
C PRO A 47 10.40 -11.79 8.94
N TYR A 48 10.11 -10.77 9.75
CA TYR A 48 10.79 -10.55 11.03
C TYR A 48 10.46 -11.66 12.04
N ALA A 49 11.29 -11.83 13.08
CA ALA A 49 10.98 -12.75 14.17
C ALA A 49 10.19 -12.05 15.28
N THR A 50 10.50 -10.77 15.54
CA THR A 50 9.98 -10.01 16.68
C THR A 50 9.15 -8.79 16.28
N ALA A 51 8.25 -8.37 17.18
CA ALA A 51 7.47 -7.15 17.02
C ALA A 51 8.37 -5.90 17.06
N GLU A 52 9.42 -5.92 17.87
CA GLU A 52 10.37 -4.83 18.02
C GLU A 52 11.13 -4.57 16.71
N ALA A 53 11.54 -5.62 15.99
CA ALA A 53 12.18 -5.46 14.69
C ALA A 53 11.23 -4.85 13.66
N ALA A 54 9.97 -5.29 13.64
CA ALA A 54 8.95 -4.70 12.79
C ALA A 54 8.71 -3.22 13.12
N LEU A 55 8.51 -2.86 14.39
CA LEU A 55 8.31 -1.47 14.82
C LEU A 55 9.51 -0.58 14.48
N ARG A 56 10.74 -1.05 14.69
CA ARG A 56 11.95 -0.31 14.25
C ARG A 56 11.96 -0.05 12.74
N SER A 57 11.46 -1.00 11.94
CA SER A 57 11.37 -0.82 10.48
C SER A 57 10.30 0.21 10.10
N VAL A 58 9.18 0.24 10.84
CA VAL A 58 8.11 1.26 10.69
C VAL A 58 8.64 2.65 10.96
N GLU A 59 9.36 2.83 12.07
CA GLU A 59 9.90 4.14 12.45
C GLU A 59 10.91 4.67 11.42
N LYS A 60 11.74 3.78 10.83
CA LYS A 60 12.61 4.16 9.70
C LYS A 60 11.83 4.59 8.47
N GLN A 61 10.68 3.97 8.21
CA GLN A 61 9.86 4.28 7.04
C GLN A 61 9.04 5.57 7.22
N LYS A 62 8.60 5.86 8.46
CA LYS A 62 7.90 7.10 8.83
C LYS A 62 8.77 8.35 8.68
N GLN A 63 10.10 8.22 8.75
CA GLN A 63 11.03 9.35 8.53
C GLN A 63 10.99 9.89 7.08
N GLY A 64 10.30 9.23 6.15
CA GLY A 64 10.08 9.71 4.78
C GLY A 64 8.79 10.53 4.60
N LYS A 65 8.81 11.56 3.72
CA LYS A 65 7.76 12.58 3.54
C LYS A 65 6.39 12.11 2.98
N ASN A 66 6.12 10.82 2.84
CA ASN A 66 4.80 10.33 2.44
C ASN A 66 4.68 8.85 2.82
N THR A 67 4.47 8.57 4.09
CA THR A 67 4.40 7.19 4.57
C THR A 67 3.02 6.61 4.22
N PRO A 68 2.95 5.55 3.39
CA PRO A 68 1.70 4.81 3.21
C PRO A 68 1.18 4.32 4.57
N GLY A 69 -0.11 4.01 4.68
CA GLY A 69 -0.62 3.28 5.84
C GLY A 69 0.19 1.99 6.04
N ILE A 70 0.49 1.62 7.29
CA ILE A 70 1.31 0.44 7.59
C ILE A 70 0.49 -0.59 8.35
N GLU A 71 0.51 -1.82 7.86
CA GLU A 71 -0.04 -3.00 8.54
C GLU A 71 1.12 -3.88 9.02
N ILE A 72 1.13 -4.20 10.31
CA ILE A 72 2.01 -5.23 10.87
C ILE A 72 1.19 -6.51 11.04
N ILE A 73 1.59 -7.56 10.33
CA ILE A 73 0.87 -8.84 10.25
C ILE A 73 1.68 -9.90 10.97
N PHE A 74 1.11 -10.41 12.07
CA PHE A 74 1.60 -11.61 12.72
C PHE A 74 1.08 -12.82 11.96
N MET A 75 2.00 -13.63 11.43
CA MET A 75 1.66 -14.92 10.84
C MET A 75 1.19 -15.88 11.93
N ALA A 76 0.51 -16.95 11.54
CA ALA A 76 -0.01 -17.92 12.50
C ALA A 76 1.11 -18.50 13.39
N GLY A 77 0.90 -18.44 14.70
CA GLY A 77 1.83 -18.95 15.70
C GLY A 77 1.62 -18.33 17.07
N THR A 78 2.34 -18.85 18.06
CA THR A 78 2.40 -18.30 19.41
C THR A 78 3.65 -17.45 19.55
N TYR A 79 3.49 -16.19 19.94
CA TYR A 79 4.60 -15.25 20.15
C TYR A 79 4.77 -15.03 21.64
N GLN A 80 5.93 -15.40 22.17
CA GLN A 80 6.28 -15.12 23.55
C GLN A 80 6.79 -13.70 23.64
N LEU A 81 6.17 -12.91 24.52
CA LEU A 81 6.49 -11.51 24.73
C LEU A 81 7.15 -11.37 26.09
N ASP A 82 8.44 -11.04 26.10
CA ASP A 82 9.18 -10.74 27.34
C ASP A 82 8.81 -9.35 27.89
N LYS A 83 8.17 -8.52 27.07
CA LYS A 83 7.71 -7.17 27.38
C LYS A 83 6.48 -6.79 26.55
N PRO A 84 5.71 -5.77 26.97
CA PRO A 84 4.57 -5.29 26.20
C PRO A 84 4.98 -4.78 24.81
N ILE A 85 4.06 -4.89 23.86
CA ILE A 85 4.18 -4.18 22.57
C ILE A 85 3.69 -2.75 22.81
N GLU A 86 4.62 -1.80 22.74
CA GLU A 86 4.33 -0.39 22.90
C GLU A 86 4.11 0.27 21.53
N LEU A 87 2.95 0.92 21.36
CA LEU A 87 2.63 1.73 20.20
C LEU A 87 2.56 3.19 20.64
N SER A 88 3.52 4.00 20.21
CA SER A 88 3.48 5.45 20.40
C SER A 88 2.76 6.11 19.23
N ALA A 89 1.74 6.91 19.53
CA ALA A 89 1.02 7.76 18.57
C ALA A 89 1.84 9.00 18.21
#